data_AF-A0A9D4WR11-F1
#
_entry.id   AF-A0A9D4WR11-F1
#
_cell.length_a   1.000
_cell.length_b   1.000
_cell.length_c   1.000
_cell.angle_alpha   90.00
_cell.angle_beta   90.00
_cell.angle_gamma   90.00
#
_symmetry.space_group_name_H-M   'P 1'
#
loop_
_entity.id
_entity.type
_entity.pdbx_description
1 polymer ?
#
loop_
_entity_poly.entity_id
_entity_poly.type
_entity_poly.pdbx_seq_one_letter_code
_entity_poly.pdbx_strand_id
1 'polypeptide(L)'
;FVIRAARIESKGVTLGFRAPQFQLPEPLTGKVWALEDFEAHPALLVMFICNHCPFVKYLKKDIVKLTKFYMKKGLAVVAISSNSAATHPQDGPEFMAEDAKLFGYPFPYLYDESQEVARDFGAVCTPEFYVFKKDGRRPFELVYHGQFDDSRPSNNNIPVTG
;
A
#
# COMPACT_ATOMS: atom_id res chain seq x y z
N PHE A 1 16.33 7.72 -4.91
CA PHE A 1 15.41 7.70 -3.74
C PHE A 1 15.37 6.26 -3.26
N VAL A 2 15.43 5.98 -1.95
CA VAL A 2 15.46 4.61 -1.45
C VAL A 2 14.36 4.46 -0.43
N ILE A 3 13.31 3.72 -0.77
CA ILE A 3 12.33 3.26 0.22
C ILE A 3 13.06 2.26 1.11
N ARG A 4 13.05 2.52 2.42
CA ARG A 4 13.75 1.67 3.37
C ARG A 4 12.75 0.73 4.04
N ALA A 5 13.06 -0.56 4.03
CA ALA A 5 12.44 -1.51 4.95
C ALA A 5 12.98 -1.30 6.38
N ALA A 6 12.76 -0.12 6.95
CA ALA A 6 13.33 0.30 8.24
C ALA A 6 12.33 1.17 9.04
N ARG A 7 12.50 1.17 10.36
CA ARG A 7 11.74 2.00 11.31
C ARG A 7 12.05 3.49 11.09
N ILE A 8 11.30 4.12 10.20
CA ILE A 8 11.36 5.57 9.96
C ILE A 8 9.94 6.10 10.17
N GLU A 9 9.78 7.07 11.07
CA GLU A 9 8.55 7.85 11.14
C GLU A 9 8.36 8.55 9.80
N SER A 10 7.19 8.35 9.18
CA SER A 10 6.89 9.12 7.99
C SER A 10 6.77 10.60 8.36
N LYS A 11 7.62 11.42 7.73
CA LYS A 11 7.64 12.86 7.90
C LYS A 11 7.43 13.47 6.53
N GLY A 12 6.34 14.21 6.33
CA GLY A 12 6.28 15.14 5.21
C GLY A 12 4.92 15.33 4.53
N VAL A 13 3.90 14.54 4.84
CA VAL A 13 2.61 14.66 4.14
C VAL A 13 1.58 15.38 5.00
N THR A 14 1.10 16.52 4.50
CA THR A 14 0.07 17.32 5.15
C THR A 14 -1.33 16.77 4.82
N LEU A 15 -2.24 16.85 5.79
CA LEU A 15 -3.66 16.56 5.55
C LEU A 15 -4.22 17.49 4.46
N GLY A 16 -5.07 16.96 3.60
CA GLY A 16 -5.56 17.67 2.40
C GLY A 16 -4.67 17.51 1.16
N PHE A 17 -3.56 16.76 1.25
CA PHE A 17 -2.79 16.32 0.09
C PHE A 17 -3.68 15.51 -0.87
N ARG A 18 -3.68 15.87 -2.15
CA ARG A 18 -4.42 15.14 -3.18
C ARG A 18 -3.66 13.87 -3.54
N ALA A 19 -4.36 12.76 -3.70
CA ALA A 19 -3.76 11.53 -4.19
C ALA A 19 -3.04 11.79 -5.55
N PRO A 20 -1.73 11.53 -5.65
CA PRO A 20 -1.02 11.62 -6.92
C PRO A 20 -1.60 10.67 -7.95
N GLN A 21 -1.56 11.10 -9.20
CA GLN A 21 -1.92 10.25 -10.32
C GLN A 21 -0.90 9.12 -10.46
N PHE A 22 -1.36 7.93 -10.81
CA PHE A 22 -0.50 6.80 -11.11
C PHE A 22 -1.13 5.95 -12.20
N GLN A 23 -0.28 5.24 -12.95
CA GLN A 23 -0.66 4.15 -13.84
C GLN A 23 0.40 3.07 -13.71
N LEU A 24 0.06 1.96 -13.05
CA LEU A 24 1.02 0.92 -12.71
C LEU A 24 0.50 -0.47 -13.09
N PRO A 25 1.38 -1.37 -13.56
CA PRO A 25 1.00 -2.73 -13.86
C PRO A 25 0.81 -3.55 -12.58
N GLU A 26 -0.22 -4.41 -12.58
CA GLU A 26 -0.40 -5.47 -11.61
C GLU A 26 0.26 -6.76 -12.15
N PRO A 27 1.35 -7.26 -11.53
CA PRO A 27 2.05 -8.45 -12.02
C PRO A 27 1.19 -9.73 -12.07
N LEU A 28 0.21 -9.85 -11.17
CA LEU A 28 -0.65 -11.03 -11.08
C LEU A 28 -1.56 -11.21 -12.30
N THR A 29 -2.15 -10.12 -12.78
CA THR A 29 -3.18 -10.14 -13.82
C THR A 29 -2.69 -9.56 -15.15
N GLY A 30 -1.59 -8.81 -15.12
CA GLY A 30 -1.11 -8.00 -16.25
C GLY A 30 -1.94 -6.74 -16.50
N LYS A 31 -3.00 -6.48 -15.71
CA LYS A 31 -3.83 -5.28 -15.86
C LYS A 31 -3.03 -4.06 -15.39
N VAL A 32 -3.12 -2.96 -16.15
CA VAL A 32 -2.68 -1.64 -15.68
C VAL A 32 -3.81 -0.99 -14.90
N TRP A 33 -3.50 -0.49 -13.72
CA TRP A 33 -4.42 0.20 -12.84
C TRP A 33 -4.03 1.67 -12.73
N ALA A 34 -5.03 2.54 -12.81
CA ALA A 34 -4.89 3.97 -12.64
C ALA A 34 -5.65 4.47 -11.39
N LEU A 35 -5.36 5.68 -10.92
CA LEU A 35 -6.11 6.27 -9.81
C LEU A 35 -7.62 6.37 -10.16
N GLU A 36 -7.93 6.64 -11.43
CA GLU A 36 -9.29 6.76 -11.96
C GLU A 36 -10.12 5.48 -11.80
N ASP A 37 -9.49 4.30 -11.82
CA ASP A 37 -10.17 3.01 -11.60
C ASP A 37 -10.81 2.93 -10.21
N PHE A 38 -10.38 3.77 -9.27
CA PHE A 38 -10.87 3.79 -7.90
C PHE A 38 -11.88 4.92 -7.63
N GLU A 39 -12.14 5.82 -8.60
CA GLU A 39 -13.02 6.99 -8.42
C GLU A 39 -14.48 6.64 -8.11
N ALA A 40 -14.93 5.42 -8.40
CA ALA A 40 -16.28 5.00 -8.00
C ALA A 40 -16.42 4.89 -6.46
N HIS A 41 -15.33 4.84 -5.71
CA HIS A 41 -15.33 4.58 -4.27
C HIS A 41 -15.21 5.88 -3.46
N PRO A 42 -15.95 6.01 -2.33
CA PRO A 42 -15.87 7.18 -1.46
C PRO A 42 -14.54 7.31 -0.69
N ALA A 43 -13.79 6.23 -0.57
CA ALA A 43 -12.50 6.20 0.11
C ALA A 43 -11.53 5.25 -0.60
N LEU A 44 -10.24 5.55 -0.50
CA LEU A 44 -9.15 4.78 -1.07
C LEU A 44 -8.04 4.61 -0.03
N LEU A 45 -7.61 3.37 0.18
CA LEU A 45 -6.41 3.03 0.93
C LEU A 45 -5.29 2.69 -0.06
N VAL A 46 -4.22 3.49 -0.05
CA VAL A 46 -2.97 3.20 -0.76
C VAL A 46 -1.94 2.71 0.26
N MET A 47 -1.31 1.58 -0.03
CA MET A 47 -0.31 0.96 0.85
C MET A 47 0.99 0.76 0.09
N PHE A 48 2.10 1.33 0.59
CA PHE A 48 3.42 0.97 0.11
C PHE A 48 3.92 -0.22 0.94
N ILE A 49 4.11 -1.36 0.30
CA ILE A 49 4.52 -2.62 0.94
C ILE A 49 5.65 -3.28 0.15
N CYS A 50 6.26 -4.32 0.72
CA CYS A 50 7.20 -5.17 0.01
C CYS A 50 7.13 -6.62 0.51
N ASN A 51 7.74 -7.55 -0.21
CA ASN A 51 7.59 -8.97 0.07
C ASN A 51 8.55 -9.45 1.16
N HIS A 52 9.69 -8.79 1.32
CA HIS A 52 10.76 -9.26 2.19
C HIS A 52 10.80 -8.63 3.57
N CYS A 53 10.19 -7.47 3.77
CA CYS A 53 10.23 -6.75 5.03
C CYS A 53 9.54 -7.57 6.14
N PRO A 54 10.20 -7.82 7.28
CA PRO A 54 9.63 -8.61 8.37
C PRO A 54 8.36 -7.97 8.95
N PHE A 55 8.27 -6.64 8.95
CA PHE A 55 7.06 -5.92 9.39
C PHE A 55 5.88 -6.16 8.46
N VAL A 56 6.10 -6.12 7.13
CA VAL A 56 5.04 -6.41 6.16
C VAL A 56 4.61 -7.87 6.30
N LYS A 57 5.56 -8.82 6.33
CA LYS A 57 5.27 -10.26 6.49
C LYS A 57 4.40 -10.54 7.73
N TYR A 58 4.67 -9.84 8.84
CA TYR A 58 3.88 -9.94 10.07
C TYR A 58 2.42 -9.50 9.87
N LEU A 59 2.19 -8.40 9.14
CA LEU A 59 0.87 -7.81 8.95
C LEU A 59 0.06 -8.38 7.77
N LYS A 60 0.63 -9.16 6.85
CA LYS A 60 -0.06 -9.59 5.61
C LYS A 60 -1.45 -10.18 5.84
N LYS A 61 -1.58 -11.10 6.81
CA LYS A 61 -2.86 -11.77 7.10
C LYS A 61 -3.90 -10.78 7.63
N ASP A 62 -3.48 -9.87 8.50
CA ASP A 62 -4.37 -8.88 9.10
C ASP A 62 -4.75 -7.78 8.10
N ILE A 63 -3.82 -7.34 7.24
CA ILE A 63 -4.11 -6.47 6.10
C ILE A 63 -5.19 -7.10 5.22
N VAL A 64 -5.05 -8.38 4.83
CA VAL A 64 -6.06 -9.09 4.03
C VAL A 64 -7.41 -9.15 4.75
N LYS A 65 -7.41 -9.46 6.06
CA LYS A 65 -8.65 -9.55 6.85
C LYS A 65 -9.35 -8.19 6.94
N LEU A 66 -8.61 -7.13 7.28
CA LEU A 66 -9.12 -5.78 7.48
C LEU A 66 -9.64 -5.18 6.17
N THR A 67 -8.85 -5.28 5.11
CA THR A 67 -9.23 -4.79 3.78
C THR A 67 -10.46 -5.51 3.25
N LYS A 68 -10.56 -6.85 3.36
CA LYS A 68 -11.79 -7.59 3.00
C LYS A 68 -13.02 -7.07 3.74
N PHE A 69 -12.88 -6.68 5.01
CA PHE A 69 -13.98 -6.14 5.80
C PHE A 69 -14.42 -4.76 5.32
N TYR A 70 -13.47 -3.83 5.09
CA TYR A 70 -13.79 -2.47 4.68
C TYR A 70 -14.13 -2.32 3.20
N MET A 71 -13.62 -3.18 2.32
CA MET A 71 -14.01 -3.19 0.91
C MET A 71 -15.51 -3.45 0.73
N LYS A 72 -16.09 -4.31 1.57
CA LYS A 72 -17.55 -4.52 1.62
C LYS A 72 -18.35 -3.28 2.03
N LYS A 73 -17.69 -2.29 2.62
CA LYS A 73 -18.27 -1.00 3.04
C LYS A 73 -17.94 0.14 2.07
N GLY A 74 -17.35 -0.17 0.91
CA GLY A 74 -17.03 0.80 -0.13
C GLY A 74 -15.61 1.39 -0.07
N LEU A 75 -14.70 0.83 0.73
CA LEU A 75 -13.28 1.20 0.67
C LEU A 75 -12.62 0.57 -0.57
N ALA A 76 -12.06 1.38 -1.46
CA ALA A 76 -11.08 0.90 -2.44
C ALA A 76 -9.73 0.67 -1.76
N VAL A 77 -8.99 -0.34 -2.19
CA VAL A 77 -7.66 -0.65 -1.65
C VAL A 77 -6.71 -0.93 -2.81
N VAL A 78 -5.49 -0.43 -2.71
CA VAL A 78 -4.38 -0.72 -3.63
C VAL A 78 -3.08 -0.83 -2.85
N ALA A 79 -2.28 -1.84 -3.18
CA ALA A 79 -0.92 -1.99 -2.66
C ALA A 79 0.09 -1.68 -3.77
N ILE A 80 1.22 -1.06 -3.43
CA ILE A 80 2.28 -0.67 -4.36
C ILE A 80 3.62 -1.15 -3.79
N SER A 81 4.42 -1.82 -4.60
CA SER A 81 5.84 -2.09 -4.33
C SER A 81 6.69 -1.25 -5.26
N SER A 82 7.57 -0.42 -4.70
CA SER A 82 8.57 0.36 -5.46
C SER A 82 10.00 -0.02 -5.10
N ASN A 83 10.18 -1.19 -4.49
CA ASN A 83 11.51 -1.68 -4.16
C ASN A 83 12.23 -2.16 -5.43
N SER A 84 13.53 -1.90 -5.52
CA SER A 84 14.32 -2.28 -6.69
C SER A 84 14.51 -3.80 -6.76
N ALA A 85 13.90 -4.44 -7.76
CA ALA A 85 14.07 -5.87 -8.02
C ALA A 85 15.53 -6.28 -8.30
N ALA A 86 16.38 -5.37 -8.79
CA ALA A 86 17.80 -5.64 -9.01
C ALA A 86 18.55 -5.87 -7.69
N THR A 87 18.17 -5.17 -6.62
CA THR A 87 18.80 -5.29 -5.30
C THR A 87 18.04 -6.26 -4.38
N HIS A 88 16.73 -6.34 -4.55
CA HIS A 88 15.84 -7.21 -3.78
C HIS A 88 14.93 -7.99 -4.74
N PRO A 89 15.44 -9.06 -5.38
CA PRO A 89 14.70 -9.82 -6.41
C PRO A 89 13.32 -10.30 -5.97
N GLN A 90 13.19 -10.66 -4.70
CA GLN A 90 11.95 -11.03 -4.02
C GLN A 90 10.84 -9.97 -4.02
N ASP A 91 11.14 -8.70 -4.27
CA ASP A 91 10.13 -7.64 -4.45
C ASP A 91 9.80 -7.38 -5.92
N GLY A 92 10.36 -8.18 -6.84
CA GLY A 92 10.09 -8.09 -8.26
C GLY A 92 8.72 -8.66 -8.65
N PRO A 93 8.25 -8.35 -9.88
CA PRO A 93 6.91 -8.69 -10.36
C PRO A 93 6.51 -10.16 -10.20
N GLU A 94 7.43 -11.09 -10.49
CA GLU A 94 7.18 -12.53 -10.38
C GLU A 94 6.79 -12.93 -8.95
N PHE A 95 7.64 -12.60 -7.98
CA PHE A 95 7.40 -12.90 -6.56
C PHE A 95 6.23 -12.10 -5.98
N MET A 96 5.95 -10.90 -6.48
CA MET A 96 4.74 -10.15 -6.10
C MET A 96 3.46 -10.89 -6.52
N ALA A 97 3.43 -11.45 -7.73
CA ALA A 97 2.30 -12.24 -8.19
C ALA A 97 2.11 -13.52 -7.37
N GLU A 98 3.21 -14.21 -7.03
CA GLU A 98 3.18 -15.37 -6.14
C GLU A 98 2.67 -15.01 -4.73
N ASP A 99 3.15 -13.92 -4.15
CA ASP A 99 2.76 -13.46 -2.82
C ASP A 99 1.27 -13.10 -2.78
N ALA A 100 0.79 -12.37 -3.79
CA ALA A 100 -0.62 -12.01 -3.92
C ALA A 100 -1.53 -13.24 -4.04
N LYS A 101 -1.12 -14.27 -4.79
CA LYS A 101 -1.83 -15.55 -4.88
C LYS A 101 -1.82 -16.29 -3.54
N LEU A 102 -0.66 -16.40 -2.91
CA LEU A 102 -0.46 -17.14 -1.67
C LEU A 102 -1.32 -16.60 -0.52
N PHE A 103 -1.38 -15.27 -0.38
CA PHE A 103 -2.14 -14.61 0.68
C PHE A 103 -3.58 -14.24 0.27
N GLY A 104 -3.94 -14.45 -1.01
CA GLY A 104 -5.27 -14.19 -1.53
C GLY A 104 -5.68 -12.73 -1.36
N TYR A 105 -4.81 -11.82 -1.84
CA TYR A 105 -5.05 -10.39 -1.78
C TYR A 105 -6.35 -10.03 -2.52
N PRO A 106 -7.31 -9.36 -1.87
CA PRO A 106 -8.57 -8.96 -2.49
C PRO A 106 -8.44 -7.66 -3.31
N PHE A 107 -7.25 -7.09 -3.36
CA PHE A 107 -6.92 -5.80 -3.94
C PHE A 107 -5.73 -5.94 -4.91
N PRO A 108 -5.58 -5.03 -5.88
CA PRO A 108 -4.44 -5.05 -6.78
C PRO A 108 -3.13 -4.74 -6.04
N TYR A 109 -2.08 -5.49 -6.40
CA TYR A 109 -0.71 -5.27 -5.93
C TYR A 109 0.17 -4.83 -7.11
N LEU A 110 0.49 -3.54 -7.16
CA LEU A 110 1.08 -2.86 -8.30
C LEU A 110 2.60 -2.71 -8.15
N TYR A 111 3.33 -2.75 -9.27
CA TYR A 111 4.77 -2.57 -9.29
C TYR A 111 5.16 -1.20 -9.86
N ASP A 112 5.83 -0.39 -9.04
CA ASP A 112 6.33 0.94 -9.38
C ASP A 112 7.85 0.88 -9.62
N GLU A 113 8.21 0.48 -10.84
CA GLU A 113 9.61 0.29 -11.24
C GLU A 113 10.42 1.59 -11.23
N SER A 114 9.82 2.71 -11.66
CA SER A 114 10.49 4.02 -11.73
C SER A 114 10.66 4.67 -10.35
N GLN A 115 9.90 4.20 -9.37
CA GLN A 115 9.79 4.77 -8.02
C GLN A 115 9.24 6.20 -8.02
N GLU A 116 8.63 6.65 -9.13
CA GLU A 116 8.07 7.98 -9.24
C GLU A 116 6.80 8.10 -8.40
N VAL A 117 5.96 7.07 -8.41
CA VAL A 117 4.73 7.06 -7.61
C VAL A 117 5.07 7.11 -6.13
N ALA A 118 6.05 6.35 -5.66
CA ALA A 118 6.53 6.48 -4.28
C ALA A 118 7.06 7.88 -3.94
N ARG A 119 7.79 8.51 -4.87
CA ARG A 119 8.30 9.88 -4.66
C ARG A 119 7.16 10.89 -4.57
N ASP A 120 6.16 10.78 -5.45
CA ASP A 120 5.02 11.68 -5.49
C ASP A 120 4.16 11.57 -4.23
N PHE A 121 4.00 10.35 -3.70
CA PHE A 121 3.34 10.12 -2.41
C PHE A 121 4.22 10.50 -1.20
N GLY A 122 5.52 10.74 -1.41
CA GLY A 122 6.49 10.97 -0.34
C GLY A 122 6.76 9.72 0.52
N ALA A 123 6.54 8.51 -0.02
CA ALA A 123 6.68 7.26 0.71
C ALA A 123 8.15 6.93 0.98
N VAL A 124 8.50 6.72 2.25
CA VAL A 124 9.89 6.52 2.71
C VAL A 124 10.13 5.14 3.32
N CYS A 125 9.08 4.43 3.72
CA CYS A 125 9.20 3.13 4.38
C CYS A 125 8.16 2.10 3.94
N THR A 126 8.37 0.84 4.33
CA THR A 126 7.41 -0.25 4.15
C THR A 126 7.20 -1.02 5.47
N PRO A 127 5.95 -1.21 5.92
CA PRO A 127 4.71 -0.73 5.31
C PRO A 127 4.44 0.75 5.62
N GLU A 128 3.80 1.45 4.68
CA GLU A 128 3.34 2.83 4.84
C GLU A 128 1.92 2.98 4.26
N PHE A 129 1.01 3.61 5.01
CA PHE A 129 -0.41 3.63 4.71
C PHE A 129 -0.91 5.06 4.47
N TYR A 130 -1.77 5.22 3.47
CA TYR A 130 -2.42 6.47 3.10
C TYR A 130 -3.91 6.22 2.89
N VAL A 131 -4.77 6.86 3.69
CA VAL A 131 -6.21 6.83 3.48
C VAL A 131 -6.66 8.15 2.91
N PHE A 132 -7.29 8.08 1.75
CA PHE A 132 -7.93 9.19 1.11
C PHE A 132 -9.44 9.05 1.20
N LYS A 133 -10.11 10.18 1.30
CA LYS A 133 -11.57 10.27 1.22
C LYS A 133 -11.95 11.31 0.18
N LYS A 134 -13.11 11.12 -0.44
CA LYS A 134 -13.72 12.13 -1.29
C LYS A 134 -15.21 12.28 -1.01
N ASP A 135 -15.74 13.43 -1.37
CA ASP A 135 -17.17 13.72 -1.36
C ASP A 135 -17.67 13.90 -2.79
N GLY A 136 -18.57 13.01 -3.21
CA GLY A 136 -19.08 12.95 -4.59
C GLY A 136 -17.98 12.84 -5.65
N ARG A 137 -17.91 13.83 -6.55
CA ARG A 137 -16.94 13.91 -7.66
C ARG A 137 -15.68 14.72 -7.31
N ARG A 138 -15.48 15.08 -6.05
CA ARG A 138 -14.25 15.78 -5.64
C ARG A 138 -13.04 14.84 -5.71
N PRO A 139 -11.82 15.39 -5.83
CA PRO A 139 -10.58 14.60 -5.74
C PRO A 139 -10.46 13.88 -4.40
N PHE A 140 -9.67 12.81 -4.39
CA PHE A 140 -9.22 12.13 -3.18
C PHE A 140 -8.30 13.04 -2.35
N GLU A 141 -8.69 13.32 -1.11
CA GLU A 141 -7.90 14.10 -0.16
C GLU A 141 -7.45 13.21 1.00
N LEU A 142 -6.19 13.36 1.39
CA LEU A 142 -5.58 12.57 2.44
C LEU A 142 -6.20 12.92 3.79
N VAL A 143 -6.78 11.91 4.44
CA VAL A 143 -7.40 12.00 5.77
C VAL A 143 -6.64 11.24 6.85
N TYR A 144 -5.79 10.29 6.45
CA TYR A 144 -4.91 9.57 7.37
C TYR A 144 -3.63 9.15 6.67
N HIS A 145 -2.53 9.23 7.41
CA HIS A 145 -1.24 8.73 6.99
C HIS A 145 -0.42 8.32 8.21
N GLY A 146 0.15 7.12 8.18
CA GLY A 146 0.95 6.62 9.30
C GLY A 146 0.93 5.11 9.44
N GLN A 147 1.00 4.64 10.68
CA GLN A 147 1.14 3.24 11.04
C GLN A 147 -0.16 2.43 10.84
N PHE A 148 -0.04 1.10 10.79
CA PHE A 148 -1.20 0.21 10.83
C PHE A 148 -1.81 0.19 12.24
N ASP A 149 -0.99 -0.08 13.25
CA ASP A 149 -1.34 -0.06 14.68
C ASP A 149 -0.04 0.04 15.51
N ASP A 150 -0.11 -0.26 16.82
CA ASP A 150 1.03 -0.30 17.73
C ASP A 150 1.74 -1.67 17.79
N SER A 151 1.20 -2.71 17.14
CA SER A 151 1.75 -4.07 17.20
C SER A 151 3.02 -4.21 16.38
N ARG A 152 4.01 -4.96 16.89
CA ARG A 152 5.33 -5.11 16.26
C ARG A 152 5.84 -6.55 16.39
N PRO A 153 6.66 -7.03 15.43
CA PRO A 153 7.32 -8.33 15.55
C PRO A 153 8.18 -8.51 16.81
N SER A 154 8.67 -7.41 17.39
CA SER A 154 9.48 -7.41 18.62
C SER A 154 8.65 -7.43 19.91
N ASN A 155 7.36 -7.09 19.85
CA ASN A 155 6.51 -6.86 21.02
C ASN A 155 5.28 -7.78 20.96
N ASN A 156 5.47 -9.06 21.27
CA ASN A 156 4.45 -10.11 21.14
C ASN A 156 3.22 -9.95 22.05
N ASN A 157 3.19 -8.95 22.93
CA ASN A 157 2.08 -8.74 23.88
C ASN A 157 1.01 -7.74 23.38
N ILE A 158 1.21 -7.13 22.21
CA ILE A 158 0.24 -6.18 21.64
C ILE A 158 -0.46 -6.85 20.44
N PRO A 159 -1.78 -7.10 20.50
CA PRO A 159 -2.51 -7.69 19.38
C PRO A 159 -2.55 -6.72 18.19
N VAL A 160 -2.59 -7.27 16.98
CA VAL A 160 -2.80 -6.51 15.75
C VAL A 160 -4.27 -6.09 15.68
N THR A 161 -4.55 -4.80 15.55
CA THR A 161 -5.92 -4.24 15.60
C THR A 161 -6.31 -3.49 14.33
N GLY A 162 -5.35 -2.82 13.70
CA GLY A 162 -5.59 -1.93 12.55
C GLY A 162 -6.40 -0.67 12.84
#